data_AF-A0AAN8ES06-F1
#
_entry.id   AF-A0AAN8ES06-F1
#
_cell.length_a   1.000
_cell.length_b   1.000
_cell.length_c   1.000
_cell.angle_alpha   90.00
_cell.angle_beta   90.00
_cell.angle_gamma   90.00
#
_symmetry.space_group_name_H-M   'P 1'
#
loop_
_entity.id
_entity.type
_entity.pdbx_description
1 polymer ?
#
loop_
_entity_poly.entity_id
_entity_poly.type
_entity_poly.pdbx_seq_one_letter_code
_entity_poly.pdbx_strand_id
1 'polypeptide(L)'
;MMSGKETRELLYAMLEEGYIQTKPIGRTNDFAPARTFVLYYVDLPQTVRGLVEYTCKMLRNIILRRAYETKENRLLIERQVKMESIIETISADETLDEETRKQQMAEVEEMYLSTADRQTLEKYRRAQTVLNAAETECERALFAFRLFVEFSQRSC
;
A
#
# COMPACT_ATOMS: atom_id res chain seq x y z
N MET A 1 17.92 6.18 27.42
CA MET A 1 18.76 5.39 26.50
C MET A 1 18.25 3.96 26.53
N MET A 2 18.24 3.26 25.39
CA MET A 2 17.78 1.86 25.29
C MET A 2 18.69 0.91 26.08
N SER A 3 18.17 -0.23 26.50
CA SER A 3 18.99 -1.25 27.15
C SER A 3 19.92 -1.95 26.15
N GLY A 4 21.01 -2.55 26.64
CA GLY A 4 21.94 -3.31 25.79
C GLY A 4 21.33 -4.59 25.19
N LYS A 5 20.21 -5.09 25.75
CA LYS A 5 19.46 -6.21 25.16
C LYS A 5 18.64 -5.73 23.97
N GLU A 6 17.78 -4.74 24.18
CA GLU A 6 16.93 -4.16 23.13
C GLU A 6 17.75 -3.65 21.95
N THR A 7 18.88 -2.97 22.23
CA THR A 7 19.76 -2.44 21.18
C THR A 7 20.32 -3.55 20.27
N ARG A 8 20.66 -4.71 20.84
CA ARG A 8 21.18 -5.85 20.06
C ARG A 8 20.08 -6.48 19.21
N GLU A 9 18.87 -6.63 19.76
CA GLU A 9 17.72 -7.17 19.03
C GLU A 9 17.39 -6.29 17.81
N LEU A 10 17.33 -4.96 17.99
CA LEU A 10 17.12 -4.01 16.89
C LEU A 10 18.26 -4.04 15.86
N LEU A 11 19.53 -4.11 16.29
CA LEU A 11 20.67 -4.21 15.38
C LEU A 11 20.61 -5.47 14.52
N TYR A 12 20.24 -6.61 15.09
CA TYR A 12 20.12 -7.85 14.32
C TYR A 12 18.95 -7.78 13.33
N ALA A 13 17.79 -7.24 13.75
CA ALA A 13 16.68 -7.03 12.82
C ALA A 13 17.06 -6.11 11.65
N MET A 14 17.77 -5.01 11.91
CA MET A 14 18.24 -4.10 10.85
C MET A 14 19.28 -4.75 9.93
N LEU A 15 20.10 -5.66 10.44
CA LEU A 15 21.09 -6.39 9.66
C LEU A 15 20.42 -7.44 8.76
N GLU A 16 19.41 -8.15 9.27
CA GLU A 16 18.61 -9.12 8.51
C GLU A 16 17.83 -8.45 7.38
N GLU A 17 17.24 -7.29 7.64
CA GLU A 17 16.53 -6.49 6.63
C GLU A 17 17.46 -5.72 5.67
N GLY A 18 18.79 -5.78 5.89
CA GLY A 18 19.78 -5.14 5.02
C GLY A 18 19.88 -3.60 5.14
N TYR A 19 19.35 -3.02 6.22
CA TYR A 19 19.47 -1.58 6.51
C TYR A 19 20.85 -1.18 7.00
N ILE A 20 21.56 -2.09 7.66
CA ILE A 20 22.93 -1.89 8.15
C ILE A 20 23.83 -3.00 7.63
N GLN A 21 25.12 -2.70 7.51
CA GLN A 21 26.16 -3.64 7.11
C GLN A 21 27.20 -3.76 8.22
N THR A 22 27.94 -4.87 8.22
CA THR A 22 29.02 -5.12 9.18
C THR A 22 30.37 -5.16 8.47
N LYS A 23 31.36 -4.49 9.05
CA LYS A 23 32.75 -4.55 8.62
C LYS A 23 33.60 -5.18 9.73
N PRO A 24 34.05 -6.43 9.56
CA PRO A 24 34.98 -7.04 10.51
C PRO A 24 36.38 -6.43 10.35
N ILE A 25 36.97 -6.03 11.47
CA ILE A 25 38.34 -5.52 11.57
C ILE A 25 39.12 -6.46 12.50
N GLY A 26 39.95 -7.32 11.92
CA GLY A 26 40.82 -8.21 12.66
C GLY A 26 41.99 -7.45 13.27
N ARG A 27 42.32 -7.73 14.54
CA ARG A 27 43.64 -7.36 15.11
C ARG A 27 44.77 -8.22 14.54
N THR A 28 44.42 -9.38 14.00
CA THR A 28 45.30 -10.37 13.38
C THR A 28 44.71 -10.83 12.04
N ASN A 29 45.55 -11.30 11.13
CA ASN A 29 45.16 -11.67 9.75
C ASN A 29 44.25 -12.92 9.66
N ASP A 30 44.02 -13.62 10.78
CA ASP A 30 43.17 -14.81 10.85
C ASP A 30 41.68 -14.50 11.06
N PHE A 31 41.33 -13.23 11.31
CA PHE A 31 39.96 -12.76 11.56
C PHE A 31 39.19 -13.58 12.62
N ALA A 32 39.90 -14.23 13.55
CA ALA A 32 39.29 -15.04 14.60
C ALA A 32 38.29 -14.20 15.44
N PRO A 33 37.06 -14.69 15.73
CA PRO A 33 36.02 -13.88 16.38
C PRO A 33 36.45 -13.24 17.71
N ALA A 34 37.30 -13.91 18.49
CA ALA A 34 37.84 -13.39 19.75
C ALA A 34 38.78 -12.17 19.59
N ARG A 35 39.32 -11.93 18.38
CA ARG A 35 40.28 -10.86 18.07
C ARG A 35 39.80 -9.93 16.96
N THR A 36 38.52 -9.99 16.61
CA THR A 36 37.90 -9.20 15.54
C THR A 36 36.88 -8.22 16.11
N PHE A 37 36.95 -6.96 15.71
CA PHE A 37 35.95 -5.94 16.02
C PHE A 37 34.96 -5.87 14.86
N VAL A 38 33.67 -5.90 15.16
CA VAL A 38 32.63 -5.73 14.14
C VAL A 38 32.14 -4.28 14.21
N LEU A 39 32.38 -3.51 13.16
CA LEU A 39 31.81 -2.17 13.02
C LEU A 39 30.52 -2.25 12.23
N TYR A 40 29.47 -1.62 12.74
CA TYR A 40 28.23 -1.42 12.02
C TYR A 40 28.30 -0.10 11.25
N TYR A 41 27.85 -0.09 9.99
CA TYR A 41 27.74 1.10 9.18
C TYR A 41 26.51 1.04 8.27
N VAL A 42 26.08 2.19 7.78
CA VAL A 42 24.98 2.32 6.81
C VAL A 42 25.57 2.68 5.45
N ASP A 43 25.41 1.80 4.47
CA ASP A 43 25.68 2.10 3.07
C ASP A 43 24.41 2.62 2.42
N LEU A 44 24.23 3.94 2.44
CA LEU A 44 22.98 4.58 2.03
C LEU A 44 22.60 4.26 0.57
N PRO A 45 23.49 4.32 -0.44
CA PRO A 45 23.21 3.83 -1.80
C PRO A 45 22.69 2.39 -1.85
N GLN A 46 23.33 1.46 -1.15
CA GLN A 46 22.92 0.07 -1.16
C GLN A 46 21.58 -0.15 -0.44
N THR A 47 21.39 0.49 0.70
CA THR A 47 20.12 0.43 1.46
C THR A 47 18.96 0.98 0.64
N VAL A 48 19.13 2.12 -0.05
CA VAL A 48 18.06 2.70 -0.88
C VAL A 48 17.73 1.82 -2.08
N ARG A 49 18.71 1.13 -2.70
CA ARG A 49 18.43 0.13 -3.73
C ARG A 49 17.56 -1.03 -3.21
N GLY A 50 17.84 -1.51 -2.00
CA GLY A 50 16.99 -2.50 -1.34
C GLY A 50 15.57 -2.00 -1.09
N LEU A 51 15.43 -0.74 -0.63
CA LEU A 51 14.13 -0.09 -0.45
C LEU A 51 13.35 0.04 -1.76
N VAL A 52 14.01 0.37 -2.88
CA VAL A 52 13.37 0.39 -4.21
C VAL A 52 12.75 -0.96 -4.55
N GLU A 53 13.49 -2.06 -4.37
CA GLU A 53 12.99 -3.40 -4.65
C GLU A 53 11.80 -3.76 -3.74
N TYR A 54 11.92 -3.45 -2.44
CA TYR A 54 10.87 -3.70 -1.47
C TYR A 54 9.59 -2.91 -1.80
N THR A 55 9.70 -1.61 -2.09
CA THR A 55 8.57 -0.77 -2.47
C THR A 55 7.94 -1.25 -3.78
N CYS A 56 8.71 -1.74 -4.75
CA CYS A 56 8.17 -2.34 -5.97
C CYS A 56 7.36 -3.62 -5.67
N LYS A 57 7.84 -4.49 -4.79
CA LYS A 57 7.11 -5.69 -4.34
C LYS A 57 5.82 -5.32 -3.61
N MET A 58 5.88 -4.34 -2.72
CA MET A 58 4.73 -3.80 -1.99
C MET A 58 3.68 -3.23 -2.95
N LEU A 59 4.09 -2.39 -3.90
CA LEU A 59 3.23 -1.80 -4.92
C LEU A 59 2.51 -2.88 -5.75
N ARG A 60 3.26 -3.90 -6.20
CA ARG A 60 2.67 -5.05 -6.90
C ARG A 60 1.61 -5.75 -6.08
N ASN A 61 1.87 -5.98 -4.79
CA ASN A 61 0.92 -6.65 -3.89
C ASN A 61 -0.37 -5.82 -3.70
N ILE A 62 -0.25 -4.49 -3.58
CA ILE A 62 -1.39 -3.57 -3.51
C ILE A 62 -2.23 -3.66 -4.78
N ILE A 63 -1.61 -3.58 -5.96
CA ILE A 63 -2.31 -3.67 -7.25
C ILE A 63 -3.03 -5.01 -7.40
N LEU A 64 -2.36 -6.12 -7.07
CA LEU A 64 -2.97 -7.44 -7.10
C LEU A 64 -4.14 -7.58 -6.14
N ARG A 65 -4.01 -7.04 -4.93
CA ARG A 65 -5.10 -7.05 -3.94
C ARG A 65 -6.29 -6.24 -4.43
N ARG A 66 -6.06 -5.06 -5.00
CA ARG A 66 -7.10 -4.20 -5.58
C ARG A 66 -7.85 -4.89 -6.72
N ALA A 67 -7.11 -5.55 -7.62
CA ALA A 67 -7.68 -6.30 -8.72
C ALA A 67 -8.50 -7.51 -8.21
N TYR A 68 -8.00 -8.21 -7.20
CA TYR A 68 -8.72 -9.31 -6.56
C TYR A 68 -10.05 -8.85 -5.95
N GLU A 69 -10.04 -7.76 -5.17
CA GLU A 69 -11.27 -7.24 -4.56
C GLU A 69 -12.30 -6.77 -5.59
N THR A 70 -11.84 -6.18 -6.69
CA THR A 70 -12.72 -5.77 -7.80
C THR A 70 -13.32 -6.99 -8.51
N LYS A 71 -12.54 -8.07 -8.64
CA LYS A 71 -13.01 -9.32 -9.23
C LYS A 71 -14.06 -10.01 -8.36
N GLU A 72 -13.82 -10.11 -7.05
CA GLU A 72 -14.75 -10.73 -6.10
C GLU A 72 -16.08 -9.98 -6.03
N ASN A 73 -16.06 -8.65 -6.07
CA ASN A 73 -17.25 -7.82 -5.97
C ASN A 73 -17.87 -7.44 -7.32
N ARG A 74 -17.40 -8.02 -8.44
CA ARG A 74 -17.78 -7.61 -9.80
C ARG A 74 -19.28 -7.56 -10.03
N LEU A 75 -20.00 -8.63 -9.67
CA LEU A 75 -21.45 -8.70 -9.88
C LEU A 75 -22.19 -7.62 -9.09
N LEU A 76 -21.74 -7.34 -7.88
CA LEU A 76 -22.33 -6.35 -7.00
C LEU A 76 -22.07 -4.92 -7.52
N ILE A 77 -20.88 -4.67 -8.05
CA ILE A 77 -20.52 -3.42 -8.74
C ILE A 77 -21.38 -3.22 -9.99
N GLU A 78 -21.53 -4.25 -10.84
CA GLU A 78 -22.35 -4.17 -12.06
C GLU A 78 -23.84 -3.90 -11.73
N ARG A 79 -24.36 -4.47 -10.65
CA ARG A 79 -25.72 -4.17 -10.16
C ARG A 79 -25.85 -2.72 -9.67
N GLN A 80 -24.86 -2.25 -8.91
CA GLN A 80 -24.84 -0.87 -8.41
C GLN A 80 -24.83 0.14 -9.58
N VAL A 81 -24.02 -0.09 -10.62
CA VAL A 81 -23.97 0.78 -11.81
C VAL A 81 -25.32 0.82 -12.54
N LYS A 82 -25.99 -0.32 -12.68
CA LYS A 82 -27.34 -0.37 -13.29
C LYS A 82 -28.37 0.39 -12.47
N MET A 83 -28.32 0.25 -11.14
CA MET A 83 -29.19 0.97 -10.23
C MET A 83 -28.96 2.49 -10.34
N GLU A 84 -27.70 2.93 -10.31
CA GLU A 84 -27.33 4.34 -10.44
C GLU A 84 -27.82 4.94 -11.76
N SER A 85 -27.70 4.22 -12.88
CA SER A 85 -28.20 4.66 -14.18
C SER A 85 -29.73 4.86 -14.22
N ILE A 86 -30.49 3.99 -13.55
CA ILE A 86 -31.95 4.11 -13.46
C ILE A 86 -32.32 5.30 -12.57
N ILE A 87 -31.64 5.45 -11.43
CA ILE A 87 -31.81 6.58 -10.52
C ILE A 87 -31.51 7.91 -11.23
N GLU A 88 -30.44 7.97 -12.02
CA GLU A 88 -30.13 9.14 -12.83
C GLU A 88 -31.25 9.46 -13.83
N THR A 89 -31.78 8.45 -14.51
CA THR A 89 -32.89 8.61 -15.47
C THR A 89 -34.14 9.15 -14.79
N ILE A 90 -34.51 8.63 -13.61
CA ILE A 90 -35.64 9.10 -12.81
C ILE A 90 -35.39 10.53 -12.31
N SER A 91 -34.16 10.84 -11.90
CA SER A 91 -33.83 12.17 -11.41
C SER A 91 -33.83 13.26 -12.49
N ALA A 92 -33.52 12.89 -13.73
CA ALA A 92 -33.54 13.77 -14.89
C ALA A 92 -34.95 13.99 -15.46
N ASP A 93 -35.95 13.23 -15.01
CA ASP A 93 -37.33 13.39 -15.46
C ASP A 93 -37.99 14.60 -14.78
N GLU A 94 -38.10 15.69 -15.54
CA GLU A 94 -38.72 16.95 -15.12
C GLU A 94 -40.25 16.87 -15.02
N THR A 95 -40.87 15.78 -15.47
CA THR A 95 -42.34 15.62 -15.45
C THR A 95 -42.88 15.09 -14.11
N LEU A 96 -42.00 14.55 -13.27
CA LEU A 96 -42.35 13.99 -11.97
C LEU A 96 -42.28 15.05 -10.86
N ASP A 97 -43.26 15.02 -9.96
CA ASP A 97 -43.21 15.78 -8.72
C ASP A 97 -42.09 15.27 -7.81
N GLU A 98 -41.57 16.16 -6.96
CA GLU A 98 -40.38 15.90 -6.16
C GLU A 98 -40.54 14.79 -5.13
N GLU A 99 -41.76 14.60 -4.62
CA GLU A 99 -42.05 13.48 -3.70
C GLU A 99 -42.16 12.14 -4.44
N THR A 100 -42.78 12.13 -5.63
CA THR A 100 -42.88 10.92 -6.46
C THR A 100 -41.51 10.46 -6.96
N ARG A 101 -40.63 11.41 -7.31
CA ARG A 101 -39.24 11.12 -7.70
C ARG A 101 -38.47 10.41 -6.58
N LYS A 102 -38.57 10.93 -5.35
CA LYS A 102 -37.91 10.32 -4.17
C LYS A 102 -38.43 8.93 -3.85
N GLN A 103 -39.75 8.71 -3.94
CA GLN A 103 -40.33 7.38 -3.74
C GLN A 103 -39.83 6.37 -4.77
N GLN A 104 -39.87 6.72 -6.06
CA GLN A 104 -39.39 5.84 -7.13
C GLN A 104 -37.90 5.51 -6.99
N MET A 105 -37.07 6.49 -6.60
CA MET A 105 -35.65 6.24 -6.33
C MET A 105 -35.44 5.26 -5.18
N ALA A 106 -36.18 5.40 -4.08
CA ALA A 106 -36.09 4.51 -2.93
C ALA A 106 -36.54 3.07 -3.27
N GLU A 107 -37.60 2.91 -4.06
CA GLU A 107 -38.07 1.61 -4.54
C GLU A 107 -37.01 0.92 -5.42
N VAL A 108 -36.38 1.67 -6.32
CA VAL A 108 -35.27 1.16 -7.14
C VAL A 108 -34.09 0.74 -6.25
N GLU A 109 -33.71 1.54 -5.27
CA GLU A 109 -32.62 1.20 -4.36
C GLU A 109 -32.89 -0.10 -3.56
N GLU A 110 -34.11 -0.30 -3.07
CA GLU A 110 -34.49 -1.52 -2.34
C GLU A 110 -34.61 -2.75 -3.25
N MET A 111 -35.04 -2.56 -4.50
CA MET A 111 -35.15 -3.64 -5.47
C MET A 111 -33.78 -4.17 -5.92
N TYR A 112 -32.79 -3.30 -6.09
CA TYR A 112 -31.48 -3.68 -6.64
C TYR A 112 -30.44 -4.07 -5.58
N LEU A 113 -30.52 -3.53 -4.36
CA LEU A 113 -29.53 -3.73 -3.31
C LEU A 113 -30.18 -4.01 -1.96
N SER A 114 -29.91 -5.19 -1.40
CA SER A 114 -30.27 -5.50 -0.02
C SER A 114 -29.41 -4.72 0.98
N THR A 115 -29.83 -4.67 2.25
CA THR A 115 -29.03 -4.07 3.33
C THR A 115 -27.67 -4.75 3.51
N ALA A 116 -27.58 -6.07 3.31
CA ALA A 116 -26.34 -6.82 3.36
C ALA A 116 -25.41 -6.49 2.17
N ASP A 117 -25.98 -6.31 0.98
CA ASP A 117 -25.23 -5.89 -0.22
C ASP A 117 -24.63 -4.51 -0.04
N ARG A 118 -25.39 -3.56 0.52
CA ARG A 118 -24.90 -2.20 0.84
C ARG A 118 -23.73 -2.23 1.81
N GLN A 119 -23.80 -3.05 2.87
CA GLN A 119 -22.69 -3.21 3.81
C GLN A 119 -21.44 -3.80 3.14
N THR A 120 -21.61 -4.73 2.20
CA THR A 120 -20.50 -5.33 1.45
C THR A 120 -19.86 -4.32 0.49
N LEU A 121 -20.68 -3.53 -0.21
CA LEU A 121 -20.21 -2.41 -1.04
C LEU A 121 -19.45 -1.36 -0.24
N GLU A 122 -19.94 -0.98 0.95
CA GLU A 122 -19.22 -0.05 1.80
C GLU A 122 -17.85 -0.58 2.22
N LYS A 123 -17.76 -1.86 2.61
CA LYS A 123 -16.49 -2.50 2.95
C LYS A 123 -15.53 -2.47 1.75
N TYR A 124 -16.02 -2.82 0.56
CA TYR A 124 -15.26 -2.74 -0.67
C TYR A 124 -14.76 -1.32 -0.97
N ARG A 125 -15.62 -0.31 -0.89
CA ARG A 125 -15.25 1.11 -1.13
C ARG A 125 -14.18 1.60 -0.15
N ARG A 126 -14.31 1.26 1.14
CA ARG A 126 -13.31 1.59 2.16
C ARG A 126 -11.97 0.92 1.86
N ALA A 127 -11.99 -0.37 1.51
CA ALA A 127 -10.77 -1.10 1.14
C ALA A 127 -10.09 -0.50 -0.10
N GLN A 128 -10.85 -0.20 -1.15
CA GLN A 128 -10.35 0.49 -2.35
C GLN A 128 -9.70 1.84 -2.03
N THR A 129 -10.33 2.64 -1.17
CA THR A 129 -9.79 3.95 -0.76
C THR A 129 -8.44 3.80 -0.08
N VAL A 130 -8.33 2.85 0.85
CA VAL A 130 -7.07 2.58 1.57
C VAL A 130 -5.99 2.06 0.62
N LEU A 131 -6.33 1.13 -0.29
CA LEU A 131 -5.38 0.58 -1.25
C LEU A 131 -4.87 1.64 -2.23
N ASN A 132 -5.75 2.51 -2.75
CA ASN A 132 -5.35 3.61 -3.64
C ASN A 132 -4.48 4.65 -2.92
N ALA A 133 -4.79 4.96 -1.66
CA ALA A 133 -3.95 5.85 -0.86
C ALA A 133 -2.56 5.23 -0.63
N ALA A 134 -2.50 3.93 -0.28
CA ALA A 134 -1.24 3.21 -0.08
C ALA A 134 -0.39 3.15 -1.37
N GLU A 135 -1.03 2.93 -2.53
CA GLU A 135 -0.38 2.98 -3.84
C GLU A 135 0.27 4.35 -4.08
N THR A 136 -0.47 5.43 -3.82
CA THR A 136 0.03 6.81 -3.98
C THR A 136 1.24 7.08 -3.09
N GLU A 137 1.22 6.62 -1.83
CA GLU A 137 2.36 6.78 -0.92
C GLU A 137 3.58 5.94 -1.36
N CYS A 138 3.36 4.71 -1.86
CA CYS A 138 4.43 3.90 -2.44
C CYS A 138 5.08 4.57 -3.64
N GLU A 139 4.29 5.17 -4.53
CA GLU A 139 4.80 5.90 -5.70
C GLU A 139 5.66 7.10 -5.31
N ARG A 140 5.22 7.88 -4.31
CA ARG A 140 6.00 9.00 -3.77
C ARG A 140 7.34 8.55 -3.18
N ALA A 141 7.32 7.48 -2.38
CA ALA A 141 8.54 6.91 -1.81
C ALA A 141 9.49 6.41 -2.91
N LEU A 142 8.95 5.69 -3.90
CA LEU A 142 9.71 5.17 -5.03
C LEU A 142 10.34 6.30 -5.87
N PHE A 143 9.62 7.39 -6.09
CA PHE A 143 10.14 8.58 -6.76
C PHE A 143 11.34 9.16 -6.01
N ALA A 144 11.21 9.36 -4.69
CA ALA A 144 12.30 9.87 -3.86
C ALA A 144 13.52 8.94 -3.86
N PHE A 145 13.32 7.63 -3.76
CA PHE A 145 14.41 6.66 -3.79
C PHE A 145 15.12 6.61 -5.15
N ARG A 146 14.37 6.65 -6.26
CA ARG A 146 14.95 6.69 -7.61
C ARG A 146 15.76 7.95 -7.81
N LEU A 147 15.22 9.10 -7.41
CA LEU A 147 15.93 10.38 -7.47
C LEU A 147 17.26 10.27 -6.71
N PHE A 148 17.23 9.78 -5.48
CA PHE A 148 18.45 9.59 -4.69
C PHE A 148 19.47 8.68 -5.39
N VAL A 149 19.04 7.54 -5.94
CA VAL A 149 19.93 6.58 -6.63
C VAL A 149 20.53 7.20 -7.90
N GLU A 150 19.78 7.99 -8.65
CA GLU A 150 20.28 8.67 -9.85
C GLU A 150 21.30 9.77 -9.52
N PHE A 151 21.06 10.58 -8.49
CA PHE A 151 21.96 11.66 -8.10
C PHE A 151 23.20 11.18 -7.35
N SER A 152 23.08 10.14 -6.52
CA SER A 152 24.21 9.55 -5.81
C SER A 152 25.24 8.93 -6.77
N GLN A 153 24.82 8.42 -7.92
CA GLN A 153 25.72 7.89 -8.96
C GLN A 153 26.48 8.98 -9.74
N ARG A 154 25.96 10.23 -9.77
CA ARG A 154 26.60 11.36 -10.46
C ARG A 154 27.73 12.00 -9.65
N SER A 155 27.92 11.61 -8.40
CA SER A 155 28.91 12.18 -7.48
C SER A 155 30.29 11.50 -7.57
N CYS A 156 30.68 11.04 -8.77
CA CYS A 156 32.00 10.52 -9.10
C CYS A 156 32.55 11.26 -10.33
#